data_AF-A0A2K3IZ64-F1
#
_entry.id   AF-A0A2K3IZ64-F1
#
_cell.length_a   1.000
_cell.length_b   1.000
_cell.length_c   1.000
_cell.angle_alpha   90.00
_cell.angle_beta   90.00
_cell.angle_gamma   90.00
#
_symmetry.space_group_name_H-M   'P 1'
#
loop_
_entity.id
_entity.type
_entity.pdbx_description
1 polymer ?
#
loop_
_entity_poly.entity_id
_entity_poly.type
_entity_poly.pdbx_seq_one_letter_code
_entity_poly.pdbx_strand_id
1 'polypeptide(L)'
;CGNRSALNSHHVISRANKSVRWDLHNGVCLCVGHHIGMQSAHKNPLWFIEWIKKERGEDWYHLLRIKSNQVSKLHKFEKELLLKELRKELNMIKVI
;
A
#
# COMPACT_ATOMS: atom_id res chain seq x y z
N CYS A 1 0.58 0.74 14.48
CA CYS A 1 1.23 1.20 15.73
C CYS A 1 0.67 2.52 16.30
N GLY A 2 -0.12 3.31 15.56
CA GLY A 2 -0.80 4.49 16.12
C GLY A 2 0.05 5.78 16.27
N ASN A 3 1.34 5.74 15.92
CA ASN A 3 2.15 6.95 15.88
C ASN A 3 1.60 7.95 14.85
N ARG A 4 1.64 9.24 15.16
CA ARG A 4 1.13 10.36 14.34
C ARG A 4 2.22 11.29 13.82
N SER A 5 3.49 11.07 14.20
CA SER A 5 4.63 11.87 13.77
C SER A 5 5.51 11.11 12.78
N ALA A 6 6.20 11.85 11.92
CA ALA A 6 7.14 11.31 10.92
C ALA A 6 6.55 10.13 10.10
N LEU A 7 5.36 10.38 9.55
CA LEU A 7 4.61 9.41 8.75
C LEU A 7 5.16 9.33 7.33
N ASN A 8 5.23 8.11 6.80
CA ASN A 8 5.78 7.79 5.50
C ASN A 8 4.85 6.81 4.76
N SER A 9 4.70 7.01 3.45
CA SER A 9 4.02 6.04 2.59
C SER A 9 4.93 4.86 2.26
N HIS A 10 4.39 3.64 2.27
CA HIS A 10 5.11 2.42 1.89
C HIS A 10 4.20 1.50 1.06
N HIS A 11 4.79 0.69 0.17
CA HIS A 11 4.04 -0.34 -0.58
C HIS A 11 4.30 -1.71 0.03
N VAL A 12 3.26 -2.44 0.43
CA VAL A 12 3.38 -3.78 1.02
C VAL A 12 4.02 -4.76 0.03
N ILE A 13 3.55 -4.74 -1.21
CA ILE A 13 4.15 -5.44 -2.34
C ILE A 13 4.82 -4.39 -3.23
N SER A 14 6.09 -4.64 -3.57
CA SER A 14 6.93 -3.72 -4.34
C SER A 14 6.21 -3.06 -5.52
N ARG A 15 6.44 -1.76 -5.70
CA ARG A 15 5.97 -1.00 -6.87
C ARG A 15 6.41 -1.60 -8.21
N ALA A 16 7.43 -2.48 -8.23
CA ALA A 16 7.80 -3.23 -9.42
C ALA A 16 6.64 -4.10 -9.94
N ASN A 17 5.79 -4.62 -9.05
CA ASN A 17 4.58 -5.35 -9.42
C ASN A 17 3.52 -4.38 -9.97
N LYS A 18 3.34 -4.40 -11.30
CA LYS A 18 2.45 -3.47 -12.02
C LYS A 18 0.98 -3.64 -11.66
N SER A 19 0.56 -4.84 -11.23
CA SER A 19 -0.84 -5.19 -10.96
C SER A 19 -1.39 -4.54 -9.69
N VAL A 20 -0.51 -4.22 -8.75
CA VAL A 20 -0.85 -3.58 -7.46
C VAL A 20 -0.10 -2.26 -7.23
N ARG A 21 0.66 -1.76 -8.21
CA ARG A 21 1.47 -0.53 -8.09
C ARG A 21 0.67 0.69 -7.64
N TRP A 22 -0.54 0.84 -8.15
CA TRP A 22 -1.42 1.98 -7.90
C TRP A 22 -2.65 1.59 -7.08
N ASP A 23 -2.63 0.40 -6.50
CA ASP A 23 -3.70 -0.07 -5.63
C ASP A 23 -3.57 0.60 -4.26
N LEU A 24 -4.61 1.29 -3.82
CA LEU A 24 -4.64 1.92 -2.49
C LEU A 24 -4.53 0.89 -1.36
N HIS A 25 -5.00 -0.34 -1.55
CA HIS A 25 -4.82 -1.42 -0.59
C HIS A 25 -3.37 -1.90 -0.50
N ASN A 26 -2.54 -1.64 -1.52
CA ASN A 26 -1.11 -1.94 -1.46
C ASN A 26 -0.32 -0.82 -0.75
N GLY A 27 -0.90 0.37 -0.61
CA GLY A 27 -0.31 1.51 0.09
C GLY A 27 -0.62 1.50 1.58
N VAL A 28 0.40 1.72 2.40
CA VAL A 28 0.26 1.82 3.86
C VAL A 28 1.02 3.04 4.40
N CYS A 29 0.54 3.59 5.50
CA CYS A 29 1.19 4.66 6.24
C CYS A 29 1.97 4.07 7.42
N LEU A 30 3.28 4.34 7.49
CA LEU A 30 4.18 3.84 8.52
C LEU A 30 4.91 4.99 9.19
N CYS A 31 5.16 4.89 10.50
CA CYS A 31 6.14 5.76 11.14
C CYS A 31 7.56 5.38 10.71
N VAL A 32 8.53 6.27 10.94
CA VAL A 32 9.95 6.02 10.60
C VAL A 32 10.48 4.69 11.17
N GLY A 33 10.07 4.31 12.39
CA GLY A 33 10.48 3.06 13.02
C GLY A 33 10.01 1.80 12.28
N HIS A 34 8.75 1.77 11.84
CA HIS A 34 8.21 0.65 11.07
C HIS A 34 8.56 0.73 9.58
N HIS A 35 9.01 1.90 9.10
CA HIS A 35 9.47 2.04 7.73
C HIS A 35 10.92 1.57 7.55
N ILE A 36 11.85 2.02 8.40
CA ILE A 36 13.31 1.80 8.24
C ILE A 36 14.06 1.40 9.53
N GLY A 37 13.37 1.18 10.66
CA GLY A 37 13.96 0.73 11.93
C GLY A 37 14.29 -0.77 11.94
N MET A 38 14.45 -1.36 13.13
CA MET A 38 14.82 -2.78 13.28
C MET A 38 13.70 -3.74 12.85
N GLN A 39 12.50 -3.54 13.41
CA GLN A 39 11.27 -4.23 13.05
C GLN A 39 10.54 -3.37 12.01
N SER A 40 10.98 -3.45 10.76
CA SER A 40 10.53 -2.54 9.71
C SER A 40 10.33 -3.21 8.37
N ALA A 41 9.53 -2.57 7.52
CA ALA A 41 9.25 -3.03 6.18
C ALA A 41 10.52 -3.14 5.30
N HIS A 42 11.48 -2.21 5.45
CA HIS A 42 12.71 -2.25 4.65
C HIS A 42 13.76 -3.21 5.18
N LYS A 43 13.93 -3.33 6.51
CA LYS A 43 15.04 -4.11 7.09
C LYS A 43 14.64 -5.52 7.52
N ASN A 44 13.37 -5.74 7.83
CA ASN A 44 12.85 -7.04 8.25
C ASN A 44 11.49 -7.32 7.61
N PRO A 45 11.45 -7.59 6.29
CA PRO A 45 10.20 -7.77 5.56
C PRO A 45 9.38 -8.97 6.05
N LEU A 46 10.01 -10.06 6.52
CA LEU A 46 9.29 -11.21 7.06
C LEU A 46 8.50 -10.83 8.31
N TRP A 47 9.16 -10.14 9.26
CA TRP A 47 8.48 -9.61 10.44
C TRP A 47 7.37 -8.65 10.05
N PHE A 48 7.61 -7.76 9.08
CA PHE A 48 6.64 -6.77 8.65
C PHE A 48 5.38 -7.41 8.06
N ILE A 49 5.52 -8.49 7.27
CA ILE A 49 4.39 -9.22 6.71
C ILE A 49 3.54 -9.85 7.81
N GLU A 50 4.15 -10.53 8.78
CA GLU A 50 3.42 -11.11 9.91
C GLU A 50 2.73 -10.03 10.76
N TRP A 51 3.45 -8.93 11.02
CA TRP A 51 2.90 -7.79 11.75
C TRP A 51 1.71 -7.16 11.03
N ILE A 52 1.80 -6.90 9.72
CA ILE A 52 0.73 -6.20 9.01
C ILE A 52 -0.49 -7.08 8.77
N LYS A 53 -0.31 -8.40 8.65
CA LYS A 53 -1.41 -9.39 8.64
C LYS A 53 -2.18 -9.36 9.95
N LYS A 54 -1.48 -9.27 11.08
CA LYS A 54 -2.12 -9.08 12.39
C LYS A 54 -2.88 -7.76 12.51
N GLU A 55 -2.34 -6.67 11.98
CA GLU A 55 -2.96 -5.33 12.11
C GLU A 55 -4.12 -5.09 11.13
N ARG A 56 -4.08 -5.67 9.92
CA ARG A 56 -5.08 -5.43 8.86
C ARG A 56 -5.96 -6.64 8.53
N GLY A 57 -5.63 -7.80 9.06
CA GLY A 57 -6.30 -9.06 8.77
C GLY A 57 -5.60 -9.87 7.68
N GLU A 58 -5.65 -11.18 7.86
CA GLU A 58 -5.07 -12.17 6.96
C GLU A 58 -5.73 -12.12 5.57
N ASP A 59 -7.06 -12.03 5.52
CA ASP A 59 -7.84 -11.98 4.27
C ASP A 59 -7.48 -10.77 3.41
N TRP A 60 -7.25 -9.61 4.03
CA TRP A 60 -6.79 -8.41 3.32
C TRP A 60 -5.46 -8.67 2.60
N TYR A 61 -4.51 -9.32 3.28
CA TYR A 61 -3.23 -9.68 2.68
C TYR A 61 -3.39 -10.72 1.57
N HIS A 62 -4.22 -11.74 1.77
CA HIS A 62 -4.50 -12.75 0.76
C HIS A 62 -5.11 -12.16 -0.51
N LEU A 63 -6.09 -11.28 -0.39
CA LEU A 63 -6.70 -10.59 -1.54
C LEU A 63 -5.67 -9.74 -2.30
N LEU A 64 -4.83 -8.99 -1.57
CA LEU A 64 -3.74 -8.21 -2.17
C LEU A 64 -2.74 -9.13 -2.90
N ARG A 65 -2.41 -10.30 -2.31
CA ARG A 65 -1.51 -11.28 -2.91
C ARG A 65 -2.08 -11.91 -4.16
N ILE A 66 -3.36 -12.30 -4.15
CA ILE A 66 -4.07 -12.82 -5.32
C ILE A 66 -4.00 -11.80 -6.46
N LYS A 67 -4.34 -10.53 -6.19
CA LYS A 67 -4.26 -9.46 -7.19
C LYS A 67 -2.85 -9.22 -7.71
N SER A 68 -1.84 -9.34 -6.84
CA SER A 68 -0.43 -9.19 -7.24
C SER A 68 0.05 -10.27 -8.22
N ASN A 69 -0.58 -11.44 -8.20
CA ASN A 69 -0.27 -12.56 -9.10
C ASN A 69 -1.05 -12.50 -10.42
N GLN A 70 -1.93 -11.49 -10.60
CA GLN A 70 -2.66 -11.29 -11.85
C GLN A 70 -1.83 -10.50 -12.86
N VAL A 71 -2.17 -10.61 -14.14
CA VAL A 71 -1.61 -9.75 -15.19
C VAL A 71 -2.22 -8.36 -15.07
N SER A 72 -1.36 -7.34 -15.05
CA SER A 72 -1.79 -5.93 -15.03
C SER A 72 -2.57 -5.59 -16.31
N LYS A 73 -3.83 -5.19 -16.15
CA LYS A 73 -4.70 -4.70 -17.24
C LYS A 73 -4.76 -3.17 -17.36
N LEU A 74 -3.85 -2.46 -16.70
CA LEU A 74 -3.76 -1.00 -16.75
C LEU A 74 -3.15 -0.53 -18.08
N HIS A 75 -3.95 -0.49 -19.15
CA HIS A 75 -3.60 0.19 -20.39
C HIS A 75 -3.78 1.71 -20.22
N LYS A 76 -3.58 2.48 -21.30
CA LYS A 76 -3.56 3.95 -21.23
C LYS A 76 -4.88 4.50 -20.72
N PHE A 77 -6.00 4.01 -21.26
CA PHE A 77 -7.34 4.46 -20.90
C PHE A 77 -7.66 4.18 -19.42
N GLU A 78 -7.38 2.97 -18.92
CA GLU A 78 -7.63 2.60 -17.53
C GLU A 78 -6.78 3.41 -16.55
N LYS A 79 -5.55 3.77 -16.94
CA LYS A 79 -4.70 4.68 -16.13
C LYS A 79 -5.28 6.08 -16.03
N GLU A 80 -5.84 6.60 -17.12
CA GLU A 80 -6.48 7.92 -17.13
C GLU A 80 -7.73 7.93 -16.26
N LEU A 81 -8.54 6.87 -16.33
CA LEU A 81 -9.70 6.70 -15.45
C LEU A 81 -9.28 6.59 -13.98
N LEU A 82 -8.29 5.75 -13.68
CA LEU A 82 -7.76 5.61 -12.33
C LEU A 82 -7.24 6.94 -11.77
N LEU A 83 -6.49 7.71 -12.57
CA LEU A 83 -5.99 9.02 -12.16
C LEU A 83 -7.13 10.00 -11.86
N LYS A 84 -8.21 9.97 -12.64
CA LYS A 84 -9.40 10.78 -12.41
C LYS A 84 -10.05 10.45 -11.06
N GLU A 85 -10.24 9.17 -10.75
CA GLU A 85 -10.82 8.73 -9.48
C GLU A 85 -9.92 9.09 -8.29
N LEU A 86 -8.60 8.83 -8.38
CA LEU A 86 -7.65 9.19 -7.33
C LEU A 86 -7.61 10.70 -7.05
N ARG A 87 -7.72 11.54 -8.09
CA ARG A 87 -7.82 13.00 -7.93
C ARG A 87 -9.11 13.41 -7.24
N LYS A 88 -10.23 12.73 -7.53
CA LYS A 88 -11.50 12.96 -6.86
C LYS A 88 -11.40 12.65 -5.36
N GLU A 89 -10.84 11.49 -4.99
CA GLU A 89 -10.60 11.13 -3.59
C GLU A 89 -9.69 12.14 -2.88
N LEU A 90 -8.60 12.55 -3.53
CA LEU A 90 -7.69 13.56 -2.97
C LEU A 90 -8.40 14.89 -2.70
N ASN A 91 -9.28 15.33 -3.59
CA ASN A 91 -10.06 16.54 -3.41
C ASN A 91 -11.05 16.42 -2.24
N MET A 92 -11.67 15.25 -2.05
CA MET A 92 -12.55 15.00 -0.91
C MET A 92 -11.80 15.10 0.42
N ILE A 93 -10.56 14.62 0.48
CA ILE A 93 -9.74 14.69 1.70
C ILE A 93 -9.31 16.13 2.00
N LYS A 94 -9.00 16.94 0.98
CA LYS A 94 -8.55 18.33 1.15
C LYS A 94 -9.64 19.32 1.59
N VAL A 95 -10.90 18.92 1.48
CA VAL A 95 -12.06 19.74 1.90
C VAL A 95 -12.36 19.56 3.40
N ILE A 96 -11.70 18.60 4.06
CA ILE A 96 -11.74 18.35 5.50
C ILE A 96 -10.56 19.06 6.17
#